data_AF-T0RB39-F1
#
_entry.id   AF-T0RB39-F1
#
_cell.length_a   1.000
_cell.length_b   1.000
_cell.length_c   1.000
_cell.angle_alpha   90.00
_cell.angle_beta   90.00
_cell.angle_gamma   90.00
#
_symmetry.space_group_name_H-M   'P 1'
#
loop_
_entity.id
_entity.type
_entity.pdbx_description
1 polymer ?
#
loop_
_entity_poly.entity_id
_entity_poly.type
_entity_poly.pdbx_seq_one_letter_code
_entity_poly.pdbx_strand_id
1 'polypeptide(L)'
;MPSRVAPATAVTEDSALLRCRLLVVAGLVYLVTSLGVGLWYLALLSPSLANDLWWAGFTPTGDEALLIDLVNAQLALVATSTLNIYAADATMHKRYNMSTATTTVSPTYARRVILTELTSIEYAVPQLRTLGASWSMRVNTQHCWVDFNQTFEIAHTEGRQQRCKDQFATNGAVYLEAILRNVIWTDFQAIWGGDGAPFTVAIHVDGARVDDDPR
;
A
#
# COMPACT_ATOMS: atom_id res chain seq x y z
N MET A 1 -4.74 -95.13 -1.11
CA MET A 1 -4.63 -93.87 -1.88
C MET A 1 -5.58 -93.97 -3.07
N PRO A 2 -6.33 -92.92 -3.49
CA PRO A 2 -6.26 -91.51 -3.11
C PRO A 2 -7.54 -90.97 -2.42
N SER A 3 -7.43 -89.70 -2.02
CA SER A 3 -8.29 -88.86 -1.21
C SER A 3 -9.58 -88.39 -1.90
N ARG A 4 -10.69 -88.38 -1.16
CA ARG A 4 -11.89 -87.60 -1.49
C ARG A 4 -11.61 -86.11 -1.29
N VAL A 5 -11.72 -85.33 -2.36
CA VAL A 5 -11.74 -83.86 -2.32
C VAL A 5 -13.20 -83.43 -2.15
N ALA A 6 -13.46 -82.59 -1.15
CA ALA A 6 -14.78 -82.01 -0.87
C ALA A 6 -15.02 -80.76 -1.74
N PRO A 7 -16.25 -80.48 -2.20
CA PRO A 7 -16.58 -79.24 -2.89
C PRO A 7 -17.04 -78.20 -1.87
N ALA A 8 -16.26 -77.15 -1.64
CA ALA A 8 -16.66 -76.03 -0.79
C ALA A 8 -16.02 -74.72 -1.25
N THR A 9 -16.47 -74.15 -2.37
CA THR A 9 -16.01 -72.80 -2.81
C THR A 9 -17.05 -71.94 -3.56
N ALA A 10 -18.15 -72.48 -4.08
CA ALA A 10 -19.03 -71.70 -4.98
C ALA A 10 -19.88 -70.60 -4.28
N VAL A 11 -20.34 -70.82 -3.05
CA VAL A 11 -21.28 -69.89 -2.36
C VAL A 11 -20.57 -68.62 -1.83
N THR A 12 -19.28 -68.72 -1.53
CA THR A 12 -18.46 -67.58 -1.05
C THR A 12 -18.05 -66.62 -2.18
N GLU A 13 -18.03 -67.08 -3.42
CA GLU A 13 -17.60 -66.30 -4.59
C GLU A 13 -18.68 -65.33 -5.06
N ASP A 14 -19.94 -65.77 -5.17
CA ASP A 14 -21.07 -64.93 -5.57
C ASP A 14 -21.36 -63.80 -4.56
N SER A 15 -21.24 -64.11 -3.26
CA SER A 15 -21.44 -63.12 -2.19
C SER A 15 -20.31 -62.08 -2.14
N ALA A 16 -19.07 -62.46 -2.48
CA ALA A 16 -17.96 -61.52 -2.63
C ALA A 16 -18.13 -60.61 -3.87
N LEU A 17 -18.60 -61.17 -4.99
CA LEU A 17 -18.85 -60.41 -6.21
C LEU A 17 -20.00 -59.40 -6.05
N LEU A 18 -21.07 -59.77 -5.34
CA LEU A 18 -22.17 -58.85 -4.99
C LEU A 18 -21.70 -57.72 -4.08
N ARG A 19 -20.86 -58.02 -3.08
CA ARG A 19 -20.24 -57.00 -2.22
C ARG A 19 -19.37 -56.03 -3.00
N CYS A 20 -18.52 -56.53 -3.90
CA CYS A 20 -17.71 -55.68 -4.79
C CYS A 20 -18.59 -54.78 -5.67
N ARG A 21 -19.68 -55.31 -6.24
CA ARG A 21 -20.63 -54.51 -7.04
C ARG A 21 -21.33 -53.45 -6.21
N LEU A 22 -21.79 -53.77 -5.00
CA LEU A 22 -22.41 -52.81 -4.09
C LEU A 22 -21.44 -51.70 -3.67
N LEU A 23 -20.18 -52.03 -3.40
CA LEU A 23 -19.14 -51.05 -3.08
C LEU A 23 -18.82 -50.14 -4.26
N VAL A 24 -18.78 -50.66 -5.48
CA VAL A 24 -18.59 -49.86 -6.70
C VAL A 24 -19.76 -48.91 -6.91
N VAL A 25 -21.00 -49.39 -6.76
CA VAL A 25 -22.20 -48.54 -6.88
C VAL A 25 -22.20 -47.46 -5.78
N ALA A 26 -21.89 -47.81 -4.54
CA ALA A 26 -21.80 -46.85 -3.43
C ALA A 26 -20.72 -45.79 -3.70
N GLY A 27 -19.56 -46.18 -4.24
CA GLY A 27 -18.49 -45.27 -4.65
C GLY A 27 -18.91 -44.33 -5.78
N LEU A 28 -19.61 -44.85 -6.81
CA LEU A 28 -20.14 -44.02 -7.90
C LEU A 28 -21.19 -43.03 -7.40
N VAL A 29 -22.11 -43.46 -6.53
CA VAL A 29 -23.10 -42.57 -5.90
C VAL A 29 -22.38 -41.50 -5.07
N TYR A 30 -21.38 -41.86 -4.28
CA TYR A 30 -20.57 -40.91 -3.51
C TYR A 30 -19.87 -39.87 -4.41
N LEU A 31 -19.27 -40.29 -5.52
CA LEU A 31 -18.62 -39.38 -6.47
C LEU A 31 -19.62 -38.43 -7.15
N VAL A 32 -20.77 -38.93 -7.61
CA VAL A 32 -21.80 -38.08 -8.24
C VAL A 32 -22.41 -37.11 -7.25
N THR A 33 -22.71 -37.56 -6.03
CA THR A 33 -23.28 -36.71 -4.99
C THR A 33 -22.28 -35.66 -4.51
N SER A 34 -21.02 -36.04 -4.24
CA SER A 34 -19.98 -35.08 -3.85
C SER A 34 -19.71 -34.04 -4.94
N LEU A 35 -19.62 -34.44 -6.21
CA LEU A 35 -19.46 -33.51 -7.32
C LEU A 35 -20.67 -32.57 -7.46
N GLY A 36 -21.89 -33.11 -7.35
CA GLY A 36 -23.13 -32.34 -7.42
C GLY A 36 -23.24 -31.30 -6.29
N VAL A 37 -22.93 -31.70 -5.06
CA VAL A 37 -22.86 -30.80 -3.90
C VAL A 37 -21.78 -29.73 -4.10
N GLY A 38 -20.62 -30.10 -4.65
CA GLY A 38 -19.55 -29.16 -4.96
C GLY A 38 -19.98 -28.10 -5.99
N LEU A 39 -20.61 -28.51 -7.08
CA LEU A 39 -21.14 -27.59 -8.10
C LEU A 39 -22.24 -26.68 -7.54
N TRP A 40 -23.15 -27.24 -6.73
CA TRP A 40 -24.18 -26.47 -6.05
C TRP A 40 -23.59 -25.42 -5.09
N TYR A 41 -22.57 -25.82 -4.33
CA TYR A 41 -21.86 -24.91 -3.42
C TYR A 41 -21.16 -23.78 -4.19
N LEU A 42 -20.51 -24.07 -5.31
CA LEU A 42 -19.90 -23.02 -6.15
C LEU A 42 -20.94 -22.07 -6.73
N ALA A 43 -22.12 -22.57 -7.14
CA ALA A 43 -23.20 -21.72 -7.62
C ALA A 43 -23.70 -20.77 -6.51
N LEU A 44 -23.85 -21.29 -5.28
CA LEU A 44 -24.23 -20.50 -4.11
C LEU A 44 -23.18 -19.43 -3.78
N LEU A 45 -21.89 -19.74 -3.93
CA LEU A 45 -20.78 -18.83 -3.60
C LEU A 45 -20.48 -17.82 -4.72
N SER A 46 -20.93 -18.09 -5.95
CA SER A 46 -20.64 -17.26 -7.13
C SER A 46 -20.98 -15.76 -6.98
N PRO A 47 -22.10 -15.34 -6.34
CA PRO A 47 -22.41 -13.93 -6.21
C PRO A 47 -21.48 -13.22 -5.22
N SER A 48 -21.02 -13.93 -4.18
CA SER A 48 -20.03 -13.42 -3.24
C SER A 48 -18.67 -13.28 -3.90
N LEU A 49 -18.24 -14.28 -4.67
CA LEU A 49 -16.94 -14.25 -5.39
C LEU A 49 -16.90 -13.29 -6.58
N ALA A 50 -17.97 -12.52 -6.83
CA ALA A 50 -18.01 -11.54 -7.90
C ALA A 50 -17.13 -10.29 -7.62
N ASN A 51 -16.64 -10.12 -6.39
CA ASN A 51 -15.72 -9.07 -5.98
C ASN A 51 -14.72 -9.57 -4.92
N ASP A 52 -13.63 -8.83 -4.73
CA ASP A 52 -12.56 -9.15 -3.78
C ASP A 52 -12.99 -9.04 -2.30
N LEU A 53 -14.16 -8.45 -2.03
CA LEU A 53 -14.73 -8.30 -0.68
C LEU A 53 -15.60 -9.49 -0.25
N TRP A 54 -15.87 -10.43 -1.17
CA TRP A 54 -16.77 -11.57 -0.97
C TRP A 54 -18.20 -11.18 -0.58
N TRP A 55 -18.63 -9.99 -0.97
CA TRP A 55 -19.94 -9.43 -0.63
C TRP A 55 -20.90 -9.57 -1.80
N ALA A 56 -21.90 -10.43 -1.65
CA ALA A 56 -22.90 -10.65 -2.68
C ALA A 56 -23.63 -9.34 -3.03
N GLY A 57 -23.67 -9.01 -4.32
CA GLY A 57 -24.35 -7.82 -4.82
C GLY A 57 -23.58 -6.50 -4.67
N PHE A 58 -22.39 -6.51 -4.08
CA PHE A 58 -21.53 -5.33 -4.01
C PHE A 58 -20.90 -5.06 -5.38
N THR A 59 -21.22 -3.89 -5.94
CA THR A 59 -20.82 -3.49 -7.29
C THR A 59 -19.75 -2.39 -7.27
N PRO A 60 -18.71 -2.47 -8.11
CA PRO A 60 -17.69 -1.42 -8.20
C PRO A 60 -18.23 -0.05 -8.64
N THR A 61 -19.22 -0.06 -9.53
CA THR A 61 -19.80 1.18 -10.10
C THR A 61 -20.80 1.85 -9.17
N GLY A 62 -21.42 1.08 -8.28
CA GLY A 62 -22.45 1.50 -7.36
C GLY A 62 -21.90 1.71 -5.96
N ASP A 63 -21.79 0.60 -5.25
CA ASP A 63 -21.52 0.53 -3.82
C ASP A 63 -20.10 0.95 -3.47
N GLU A 64 -19.11 0.50 -4.25
CA GLU A 64 -17.70 0.86 -4.04
C GLU A 64 -17.46 2.34 -4.29
N ALA A 65 -17.98 2.86 -5.40
CA ALA A 65 -17.87 4.27 -5.74
C ALA A 65 -18.54 5.17 -4.69
N LEU A 66 -19.69 4.76 -4.14
CA LEU A 66 -20.36 5.47 -3.03
C LEU A 66 -19.49 5.46 -1.77
N LEU A 67 -18.97 4.30 -1.39
CA LEU A 67 -18.13 4.17 -0.20
C LEU A 67 -16.87 5.04 -0.30
N ILE A 68 -16.19 5.03 -1.44
CA ILE A 68 -15.00 5.85 -1.69
C ILE A 68 -15.34 7.34 -1.58
N ASP A 69 -16.46 7.77 -2.14
CA ASP A 69 -16.87 9.17 -2.10
C ASP A 69 -17.24 9.62 -0.68
N LEU A 70 -17.90 8.79 0.11
CA LEU A 70 -18.18 9.06 1.52
C LEU A 70 -16.89 9.21 2.32
N VAL A 71 -15.93 8.30 2.12
CA VAL A 71 -14.61 8.38 2.75
C VAL A 71 -13.90 9.68 2.34
N ASN A 72 -13.82 9.98 1.05
CA ASN A 72 -13.17 11.20 0.55
C ASN A 72 -13.82 12.48 1.08
N ALA A 73 -15.14 12.52 1.18
CA ALA A 73 -15.87 13.65 1.74
C ALA A 73 -15.54 13.85 3.22
N GLN A 74 -15.53 12.76 4.00
CA GLN A 74 -15.23 12.84 5.43
C GLN A 74 -13.76 13.21 5.69
N LEU A 75 -12.81 12.61 4.97
CA LEU A 75 -11.39 13.01 5.03
C LEU A 75 -11.20 14.49 4.70
N ALA A 76 -11.95 15.02 3.72
CA ALA A 76 -11.86 16.42 3.35
C ALA A 76 -12.46 17.39 4.39
N LEU A 77 -13.37 16.92 5.25
CA LEU A 77 -14.11 17.75 6.20
C LEU A 77 -13.54 17.65 7.62
N VAL A 78 -13.29 16.44 8.10
CA VAL A 78 -12.94 16.15 9.49
C VAL A 78 -11.73 15.25 9.57
N ALA A 79 -10.80 15.56 10.48
CA ALA A 79 -9.71 14.65 10.84
C ALA A 79 -10.24 13.52 11.75
N THR A 80 -11.05 12.61 11.19
CA THR A 80 -11.60 11.44 11.89
C THR A 80 -10.93 10.16 11.44
N SER A 81 -10.65 9.25 12.38
CA SER A 81 -10.08 7.93 12.12
C SER A 81 -11.13 6.85 11.82
N THR A 82 -12.42 7.17 11.96
CA THR A 82 -13.52 6.20 11.78
C THR A 82 -14.63 6.81 10.95
N LEU A 83 -15.25 5.99 10.11
CA LEU A 83 -16.40 6.34 9.28
C LEU A 83 -17.62 5.54 9.73
N ASN A 84 -18.70 6.21 10.11
CA ASN A 84 -19.98 5.57 10.34
C ASN A 84 -20.85 5.68 9.08
N ILE A 85 -20.93 4.62 8.29
CA ILE A 85 -21.73 4.57 7.06
C ILE A 85 -23.25 4.63 7.31
N TYR A 86 -23.69 4.45 8.55
CA TYR A 86 -25.10 4.52 8.94
C TYR A 86 -25.50 5.88 9.51
N ALA A 87 -24.56 6.83 9.58
CA ALA A 87 -24.85 8.17 10.09
C ALA A 87 -25.74 8.96 9.12
N ALA A 88 -26.53 9.90 9.64
CA ALA A 88 -27.45 10.70 8.82
C ALA A 88 -26.73 11.58 7.78
N ASP A 89 -25.48 11.94 8.06
CA ASP A 89 -24.59 12.70 7.19
C ASP A 89 -23.75 11.82 6.25
N ALA A 90 -23.84 10.49 6.35
CA ALA A 90 -23.20 9.55 5.43
C ALA A 90 -23.99 9.44 4.11
N THR A 91 -24.20 10.58 3.46
CA THR A 91 -24.95 10.68 2.20
C THR A 91 -24.15 11.46 1.16
N MET A 92 -24.28 11.06 -0.11
CA MET A 92 -23.63 11.72 -1.24
C MET A 92 -24.69 12.28 -2.19
N HIS A 93 -24.53 13.54 -2.60
CA HIS A 93 -25.36 14.13 -3.65
C HIS A 93 -24.85 13.73 -5.04
N LYS A 94 -24.88 12.43 -5.33
CA LYS A 94 -24.40 11.83 -6.58
C LYS A 94 -25.21 10.56 -6.87
N ARG A 95 -25.45 10.30 -8.16
CA ARG A 95 -26.12 9.08 -8.62
C ARG A 95 -25.06 8.04 -8.99
N TYR A 96 -25.21 6.83 -8.45
CA TYR A 96 -24.30 5.70 -8.69
C TYR A 96 -24.97 4.63 -9.56
N ASN A 97 -25.50 5.06 -10.70
CA ASN A 97 -26.22 4.19 -11.65
C ASN A 97 -25.56 4.18 -13.05
N MET A 98 -24.31 4.62 -13.14
CA MET A 98 -23.55 4.65 -14.38
C MET A 98 -22.86 3.30 -14.64
N SER A 99 -22.60 3.01 -15.92
CA SER A 99 -21.85 1.81 -16.34
C SER A 99 -20.36 1.87 -15.98
N THR A 100 -19.87 3.03 -15.54
CA THR A 100 -18.46 3.27 -15.22
C THR A 100 -18.36 3.87 -13.83
N ALA A 101 -17.49 3.30 -12.99
CA ALA A 101 -17.22 3.82 -11.66
C ALA A 101 -16.57 5.19 -11.78
N THR A 102 -17.09 6.16 -11.02
CA THR A 102 -16.47 7.48 -10.89
C THR A 102 -16.39 7.81 -9.42
N THR A 103 -15.31 8.45 -8.99
CA THR A 103 -15.14 8.92 -7.61
C THR A 103 -14.71 10.38 -7.63
N THR A 104 -15.06 11.11 -6.58
CA THR A 104 -14.73 12.51 -6.37
C THR A 104 -13.68 12.63 -5.30
N VAL A 105 -12.52 13.16 -5.67
CA VAL A 105 -11.45 13.55 -4.76
C VAL A 105 -11.36 15.07 -4.78
N SER A 106 -11.35 15.70 -3.61
CA SER A 106 -11.20 17.16 -3.55
C SER A 106 -9.82 17.56 -4.10
N PRO A 107 -9.75 18.43 -5.12
CA PRO A 107 -8.48 18.80 -5.75
C PRO A 107 -7.56 19.55 -4.78
N THR A 108 -8.09 20.14 -3.71
CA THR A 108 -7.32 20.89 -2.71
C THR A 108 -6.96 20.07 -1.48
N TYR A 109 -7.48 18.85 -1.33
CA TYR A 109 -7.29 18.05 -0.12
C TYR A 109 -5.81 17.76 0.16
N ALA A 110 -5.07 17.24 -0.82
CA ALA A 110 -3.64 16.98 -0.66
C ALA A 110 -2.85 18.23 -0.27
N ARG A 111 -3.21 19.39 -0.85
CA ARG A 111 -2.59 20.67 -0.54
C ARG A 111 -2.89 21.12 0.89
N ARG A 112 -4.14 20.97 1.36
CA ARG A 112 -4.51 21.25 2.75
C ARG A 112 -3.69 20.38 3.69
N VAL A 113 -3.69 19.06 3.49
CA VAL A 113 -2.95 18.12 4.34
C VAL A 113 -1.47 18.52 4.47
N ILE A 114 -0.79 18.76 3.34
CA ILE A 114 0.64 19.11 3.34
C ILE A 114 0.92 20.50 3.94
N LEU A 115 0.06 21.49 3.70
CA LEU A 115 0.31 22.88 4.11
C LEU A 115 -0.26 23.26 5.47
N THR A 116 -1.15 22.45 6.05
CA THR A 116 -1.81 22.80 7.33
C THR A 116 -1.76 21.70 8.38
N GLU A 117 -1.72 20.42 7.99
CA GLU A 117 -1.83 19.31 8.94
C GLU A 117 -0.47 18.65 9.20
N LEU A 118 0.34 18.46 8.14
CA LEU A 118 1.62 17.76 8.19
C LEU A 118 2.82 18.72 8.30
N THR A 119 2.66 19.81 9.05
CA THR A 119 3.68 20.89 9.12
C THR A 119 4.54 20.86 10.39
N SER A 120 4.31 19.93 11.31
CA SER A 120 5.06 19.87 12.57
C SER A 120 6.43 19.21 12.40
N ILE A 121 7.40 19.59 13.24
CA ILE A 121 8.75 19.02 13.21
C ILE A 121 8.72 17.56 13.67
N GLU A 122 7.84 17.23 14.62
CA GLU A 122 7.60 15.89 15.15
C GLU A 122 7.08 14.94 14.08
N TYR A 123 6.39 15.46 13.06
CA TYR A 123 6.02 14.70 11.88
C TYR A 123 7.17 14.68 10.86
N ALA A 124 7.71 15.85 10.49
CA ALA A 124 8.68 15.97 9.40
C ALA A 124 9.98 15.18 9.63
N VAL A 125 10.57 15.25 10.83
CA VAL A 125 11.87 14.61 11.12
C VAL A 125 11.81 13.08 11.02
N PRO A 126 10.86 12.37 11.66
CA PRO A 126 10.70 10.93 11.46
C PRO A 126 10.47 10.54 10.00
N GLN A 127 9.66 11.30 9.25
CA GLN A 127 9.41 11.00 7.84
C GLN A 127 10.67 11.19 6.97
N LEU A 128 11.46 12.23 7.24
CA LEU A 128 12.77 12.42 6.59
C LEU A 128 13.72 11.25 6.87
N ARG A 129 13.66 10.63 8.05
CA ARG A 129 14.48 9.45 8.39
C ARG A 129 14.05 8.17 7.68
N THR A 130 12.79 8.08 7.30
CA THR A 130 12.27 6.99 6.47
C THR A 130 12.39 7.28 4.97
N LEU A 131 12.82 8.50 4.59
CA LEU A 131 12.98 8.88 3.20
C LEU A 131 14.11 8.08 2.56
N GLY A 132 13.78 7.31 1.53
CA GLY A 132 14.77 6.53 0.81
C GLY A 132 15.85 7.42 0.17
N ALA A 133 17.07 6.90 0.07
CA ALA A 133 18.20 7.63 -0.51
C ALA A 133 17.90 8.19 -1.90
N SER A 134 17.19 7.46 -2.77
CA SER A 134 16.79 7.94 -4.10
C SER A 134 15.87 9.16 -4.10
N TRP A 135 15.16 9.43 -3.00
CA TRP A 135 14.25 10.55 -2.84
C TRP A 135 14.84 11.73 -2.08
N SER A 136 15.99 11.57 -1.41
CA SER A 136 16.60 12.62 -0.58
C SER A 136 16.87 13.92 -1.33
N MET A 137 17.37 13.84 -2.57
CA MET A 137 17.63 15.02 -3.43
C MET A 137 16.46 15.37 -4.34
N ARG A 138 15.32 14.67 -4.22
CA ARG A 138 14.13 14.84 -5.07
C ARG A 138 12.93 15.39 -4.30
N VAL A 139 13.14 15.88 -3.08
CA VAL A 139 12.10 16.57 -2.32
C VAL A 139 11.75 17.87 -3.07
N ASN A 140 10.45 18.11 -3.27
CA ASN A 140 9.94 19.27 -4.00
C ASN A 140 10.04 20.55 -3.14
N THR A 141 11.27 20.98 -2.86
CA THR A 141 11.58 22.23 -2.17
C THR A 141 12.58 23.02 -2.98
N GLN A 142 12.41 24.34 -2.97
CA GLN A 142 13.38 25.27 -3.56
C GLN A 142 14.37 25.65 -2.46
N HIS A 143 15.45 24.88 -2.36
CA HIS A 143 16.50 25.11 -1.38
C HIS A 143 17.12 26.49 -1.55
N CYS A 144 17.43 27.11 -0.41
CA CYS A 144 18.06 28.42 -0.32
C CYS A 144 19.51 28.29 0.11
N TRP A 145 19.81 27.33 1.01
CA TRP A 145 21.15 27.09 1.53
C TRP A 145 21.49 25.60 1.58
N VAL A 146 22.78 25.29 1.49
CA VAL A 146 23.28 23.95 1.77
C VAL A 146 23.24 23.70 3.28
N ASP A 147 23.74 24.64 4.07
CA ASP A 147 23.98 24.53 5.51
C ASP A 147 23.13 25.48 6.36
N PHE A 148 22.85 25.10 7.61
CA PHE A 148 22.10 25.90 8.59
C PHE A 148 22.82 27.19 8.98
N ASN A 149 24.14 27.25 8.83
CA ASN A 149 24.93 28.47 9.04
C ASN A 149 24.82 29.45 7.85
N GLN A 150 24.06 29.11 6.80
CA GLN A 150 23.84 29.94 5.61
C GLN A 150 25.13 30.32 4.88
N THR A 151 26.18 29.50 4.99
CA THR A 151 27.48 29.73 4.35
C THR A 151 27.39 29.60 2.84
N PHE A 152 26.65 28.61 2.37
CA PHE A 152 26.55 28.28 0.95
C PHE A 152 25.14 28.56 0.42
N GLU A 153 24.99 29.66 -0.30
CA GLU A 153 23.75 30.08 -0.95
C GLU A 153 23.56 29.34 -2.29
N ILE A 154 22.39 28.72 -2.48
CA ILE A 154 22.10 27.90 -3.68
C ILE A 154 20.76 28.24 -4.34
N ALA A 155 20.09 29.32 -3.93
CA ALA A 155 18.90 29.77 -4.62
C ALA A 155 19.19 30.09 -6.10
N HIS A 156 18.26 29.70 -6.98
CA HIS A 156 18.44 29.85 -8.43
C HIS A 156 18.58 31.31 -8.93
N THR A 157 18.17 32.30 -8.14
CA THR A 157 18.28 33.73 -8.50
C THR A 157 18.57 34.56 -7.26
N GLU A 158 19.23 35.70 -7.42
CA GLU A 158 19.46 36.66 -6.33
C GLU A 158 18.14 37.13 -5.71
N GLY A 159 17.12 37.41 -6.52
CA GLY A 159 15.79 37.77 -6.02
C GLY A 159 15.11 36.67 -5.20
N ARG A 160 15.37 35.38 -5.50
CA ARG A 160 14.93 34.27 -4.64
C ARG A 160 15.76 34.22 -3.36
N GLN A 161 17.08 34.39 -3.45
CA GLN A 161 17.96 34.39 -2.28
C GLN A 161 17.56 35.49 -1.29
N GLN A 162 17.23 36.68 -1.77
CA GLN A 162 16.73 37.77 -0.92
C GLN A 162 15.41 37.38 -0.25
N ARG A 163 14.44 36.81 -0.98
CA ARG A 163 13.20 36.28 -0.36
C ARG A 163 13.47 35.19 0.67
N CYS A 164 14.47 34.34 0.45
CA CYS A 164 14.88 33.33 1.43
C CYS A 164 15.32 33.99 2.74
N LYS A 165 16.18 35.01 2.66
CA LYS A 165 16.63 35.79 3.82
C LYS A 165 15.46 36.47 4.53
N ASP A 166 14.57 37.10 3.77
CA ASP A 166 13.48 37.91 4.32
C ASP A 166 12.34 37.07 4.94
N GLN A 167 12.03 35.90 4.38
CA GLN A 167 10.80 35.16 4.69
C GLN A 167 11.02 33.71 5.15
N PHE A 168 12.16 33.10 4.85
CA PHE A 168 12.35 31.65 5.01
C PHE A 168 13.58 31.27 5.83
N ALA A 169 14.32 32.23 6.39
CA ALA A 169 15.53 31.96 7.17
C ALA A 169 15.28 31.02 8.37
N THR A 170 14.09 31.05 8.97
CA THR A 170 13.71 30.16 10.09
C THR A 170 13.06 28.86 9.65
N ASN A 171 12.88 28.62 8.34
CA ASN A 171 12.24 27.43 7.82
C ASN A 171 13.28 26.35 7.49
N GLY A 172 13.33 25.28 8.29
CA GLY A 172 14.26 24.15 8.07
C GLY A 172 14.13 23.49 6.69
N ALA A 173 12.98 23.57 6.02
CA ALA A 173 12.75 22.92 4.73
C ALA A 173 13.48 23.58 3.53
N VAL A 174 14.04 24.77 3.71
CA VAL A 174 14.87 25.42 2.67
C VAL A 174 16.37 25.14 2.80
N TYR A 175 16.76 24.32 3.77
CA TYR A 175 18.14 23.93 4.03
C TYR A 175 18.36 22.49 3.60
N LEU A 176 19.34 22.25 2.73
CA LEU A 176 19.65 20.89 2.28
C LEU A 176 20.17 20.02 3.45
N GLU A 177 20.90 20.62 4.38
CA GLU A 177 21.40 20.00 5.62
C GLU A 177 20.28 19.37 6.45
N ALA A 178 19.06 19.93 6.45
CA ALA A 178 17.93 19.35 7.17
C ALA A 178 17.58 17.94 6.65
N ILE A 179 17.66 17.74 5.33
CA ILE A 179 17.45 16.43 4.71
C ILE A 179 18.68 15.54 4.97
N LEU A 180 19.87 16.05 4.67
CA LEU A 180 21.11 15.27 4.73
C LEU A 180 21.45 14.75 6.13
N ARG A 181 21.10 15.47 7.20
CA ARG A 181 21.27 15.00 8.59
C ARG A 181 20.30 13.89 8.99
N ASN A 182 19.24 13.66 8.21
CA ASN A 182 18.21 12.69 8.53
C ASN A 182 18.24 11.45 7.64
N VAL A 183 19.06 11.41 6.58
CA VAL A 183 19.18 10.23 5.71
C VAL A 183 20.31 9.30 6.13
N ILE A 184 20.20 8.02 5.78
CA ILE A 184 21.29 7.06 5.96
C ILE A 184 22.41 7.38 4.98
N TRP A 185 23.57 7.81 5.49
CA TRP A 185 24.66 8.34 4.68
C TRP A 185 25.28 7.32 3.72
N THR A 186 25.38 6.06 4.13
CA THR A 186 25.88 4.96 3.28
C THR A 186 25.01 4.78 2.04
N ASP A 187 23.68 4.82 2.24
CA ASP A 187 22.71 4.62 1.17
C ASP A 187 22.67 5.85 0.26
N PHE A 188 22.78 7.04 0.85
CA PHE A 188 22.89 8.29 0.11
C PHE A 188 24.11 8.27 -0.83
N GLN A 189 25.29 7.93 -0.33
CA GLN A 189 26.50 7.85 -1.15
C GLN A 189 26.37 6.78 -2.23
N ALA A 190 25.77 5.63 -1.95
CA ALA A 190 25.58 4.57 -2.95
C ALA A 190 24.68 4.99 -4.12
N ILE A 191 23.75 5.93 -3.90
CA ILE A 191 22.82 6.40 -4.94
C ILE A 191 23.34 7.67 -5.64
N TRP A 192 23.91 8.60 -4.88
CA TRP A 192 24.25 9.94 -5.36
C TRP A 192 25.74 10.15 -5.57
N GLY A 193 26.61 9.33 -4.98
CA GLY A 193 28.06 9.39 -5.05
C GLY A 193 28.69 8.24 -5.84
N GLY A 194 29.91 8.43 -6.33
CA GLY A 194 30.72 7.39 -6.96
C GLY A 194 30.62 7.33 -8.48
N ASP A 195 31.35 6.37 -9.06
CA ASP A 195 31.49 6.24 -10.51
C ASP A 195 30.16 5.86 -11.17
N GLY A 196 29.68 6.72 -12.08
CA GLY A 196 28.40 6.54 -12.78
C GLY A 196 27.17 7.04 -12.01
N ALA A 197 27.35 7.58 -10.81
CA ALA A 197 26.30 8.27 -10.06
C ALA A 197 26.17 9.76 -10.47
N PRO A 198 25.10 10.46 -10.07
CA PRO A 198 24.91 11.88 -10.39
C PRO A 198 26.05 12.80 -9.90
N PHE A 199 26.69 12.48 -8.78
CA PHE A 199 27.87 13.18 -8.28
C PHE A 199 29.04 12.21 -8.15
N THR A 200 30.22 12.60 -8.65
CA THR A 200 31.45 11.80 -8.48
C THR A 200 31.83 11.69 -7.00
N VAL A 201 31.69 12.79 -6.25
CA VAL A 201 31.90 12.83 -4.81
C VAL A 201 30.68 13.48 -4.16
N ALA A 202 30.05 12.79 -3.22
CA ALA A 202 28.96 13.31 -2.43
C ALA A 202 29.51 13.75 -1.06
N ILE A 203 29.33 15.03 -0.71
CA ILE A 203 29.84 15.61 0.54
C ILE A 203 28.69 15.91 1.50
N HIS A 204 28.92 15.64 2.79
CA HIS A 204 28.06 16.09 3.89
C HIS A 204 28.81 17.15 4.69
N VAL A 205 28.09 18.15 5.18
CA VAL A 205 28.65 19.15 6.10
C VAL A 205 28.47 18.62 7.52
N ASP A 206 29.52 17.98 8.05
CA ASP A 206 29.55 17.59 9.46
C ASP A 206 29.68 18.86 10.32
N GLY A 207 28.69 19.07 11.21
CA GLY A 207 28.62 20.25 12.08
C GLY A 207 29.62 20.29 13.24
N ALA A 208 30.81 19.69 13.12
CA ALA A 208 31.80 19.71 14.19
C ALA A 208 33.24 19.76 13.66
N ARG A 209 33.86 20.94 13.92
CA ARG A 209 35.29 21.26 14.05
C ARG A 209 36.27 20.74 12.99
N VAL A 210 36.78 21.72 12.23
CA VAL A 210 38.19 21.77 11.83
C VAL A 210 39.04 21.82 13.11
N ASP A 211 39.55 20.68 13.55
CA ASP A 211 40.73 20.59 14.41
C ASP A 211 41.56 19.40 13.87
N ASP A 212 42.37 19.68 12.85
CA ASP A 212 43.59 18.90 12.56
C ASP A 212 44.54 19.79 11.73
N ASP A 213 45.37 20.56 12.44
CA ASP A 213 46.61 21.15 11.94
C ASP A 213 47.76 20.19 12.31
N PRO A 214 48.44 19.53 11.36
CA PRO A 214 49.66 18.80 11.66
C PRO A 214 50.86 19.74 11.47
N ARG A 215 51.32 20.31 12.59
CA ARG A 215 52.75 20.59 12.79
C ARG A 215 53.39 19.49 13.60
#